data_AF-A0A318V0F0-F1
#
_entry.id   AF-A0A318V0F0-F1
#
_cell.length_a   1.000
_cell.length_b   1.000
_cell.length_c   1.000
_cell.angle_alpha   90.00
_cell.angle_beta   90.00
_cell.angle_gamma   90.00
#
_symmetry.space_group_name_H-M   'P 1'
#
loop_
_entity.id
_entity.type
_entity.pdbx_description
1 polymer ?
#
loop_
_entity_poly.entity_id
_entity_poly.type
_entity_poly.pdbx_seq_one_letter_code
_entity_poly.pdbx_strand_id
1 'polypeptide(L)'
;MNKDLTYSVNHFAWMLHVLGNKNLPIIQDISIEIEIACKDLTAYIFEGILTDPGLAKKHHKRIKNEVRNLMEESGEVMRQMKVFSPVRFHLAKTLLAKLQLIFDFLEDFESPGTN
;
A
#
# COMPACT_ATOMS: atom_id res chain seq x y z
N MET A 1 8.87 -10.77 -13.64
CA MET A 1 8.30 -9.79 -12.71
C MET A 1 7.57 -10.54 -11.60
N ASN A 2 8.18 -10.83 -10.44
CA ASN A 2 7.53 -11.79 -9.51
C ASN A 2 8.00 -11.88 -8.03
N LYS A 3 9.04 -11.17 -7.57
CA LYS A 3 9.44 -11.23 -6.15
C LYS A 3 9.40 -9.88 -5.47
N ASP A 4 9.90 -8.85 -6.14
CA ASP A 4 10.05 -7.52 -5.54
C ASP A 4 8.71 -6.81 -5.33
N LEU A 5 7.75 -7.07 -6.22
CA LEU A 5 6.40 -6.52 -6.15
C LEU A 5 5.57 -7.17 -5.02
N THR A 6 5.68 -8.50 -4.88
CA THR A 6 5.08 -9.22 -3.75
C THR A 6 5.75 -8.83 -2.43
N TYR A 7 7.07 -8.66 -2.42
CA TYR A 7 7.80 -8.18 -1.26
C TYR A 7 7.34 -6.78 -0.83
N SER A 8 7.15 -5.87 -1.78
CA SER A 8 6.71 -4.50 -1.51
C SER A 8 5.27 -4.45 -0.95
N VAL A 9 4.34 -5.24 -1.50
CA VAL A 9 2.98 -5.38 -0.93
C VAL A 9 3.01 -6.00 0.47
N ASN A 10 3.84 -7.04 0.68
CA ASN A 10 4.00 -7.65 2.00
C ASN A 10 4.58 -6.69 3.04
N HIS A 11 5.37 -5.71 2.62
CA HIS A 11 5.90 -4.69 3.52
C HIS A 11 4.78 -3.85 4.14
N PHE A 12 3.78 -3.44 3.35
CA PHE A 12 2.58 -2.77 3.86
C PHE A 12 1.78 -3.66 4.81
N ALA A 13 1.57 -4.93 4.46
CA ALA A 13 0.84 -5.88 5.30
C ALA A 13 1.52 -6.05 6.68
N TRP A 14 2.85 -6.16 6.68
CA TRP A 14 3.61 -6.27 7.93
C TRP A 14 3.52 -5.00 8.78
N MET A 15 3.63 -3.80 8.18
CA MET A 15 3.45 -2.54 8.92
C MET A 15 2.04 -2.45 9.53
N LEU A 16 1.00 -2.86 8.80
CA LEU A 16 -0.36 -2.93 9.31
C LEU A 16 -0.51 -3.91 10.48
N HIS A 17 0.11 -5.08 10.38
CA HIS A 17 0.14 -6.04 11.48
C HIS A 17 0.77 -5.44 12.74
N VAL A 18 1.92 -4.76 12.60
CA VAL A 18 2.59 -4.07 13.72
C VAL A 18 1.68 -3.00 14.31
N LEU A 19 1.04 -2.18 13.48
CA LEU A 19 0.16 -1.09 13.91
C LEU A 19 -1.13 -1.57 14.58
N GLY A 20 -1.72 -2.66 14.09
CA GLY A 20 -2.94 -3.27 14.63
C GLY A 20 -2.73 -4.05 15.93
N ASN A 21 -1.49 -4.46 16.23
CA ASN A 21 -1.21 -5.25 17.42
C ASN A 21 -0.80 -4.36 18.61
N LYS A 22 -1.67 -4.30 19.64
CA LYS A 22 -1.46 -3.50 20.86
C LYS A 22 -0.23 -3.94 21.68
N ASN A 23 0.21 -5.18 21.51
CA ASN A 23 1.29 -5.78 22.29
C ASN A 23 2.67 -5.66 21.63
N LEU A 24 2.72 -5.36 20.32
CA LEU A 24 3.99 -5.14 19.63
C LEU A 24 4.47 -3.71 19.87
N PRO A 25 5.77 -3.45 20.10
CA PRO A 25 6.27 -2.09 20.13
C PRO A 25 6.10 -1.42 18.76
N ILE A 26 5.79 -0.12 18.75
CA ILE A 26 5.85 0.65 17.50
C ILE A 26 7.32 0.78 17.13
N ILE A 27 7.64 0.43 15.90
CA ILE A 27 9.00 0.51 15.38
C ILE A 27 9.34 2.00 15.21
N GLN A 28 10.53 2.40 15.66
CA GLN A 28 11.05 3.73 15.35
C GLN A 28 11.07 3.91 13.84
N ASP A 29 10.70 5.10 13.36
CA ASP A 29 10.76 5.46 11.95
C ASP A 29 9.79 4.70 11.02
N ILE A 30 8.74 4.06 11.54
CA ILE A 30 7.71 3.42 10.69
C ILE A 30 7.08 4.37 9.66
N SER A 31 7.05 5.68 9.92
CA SER A 31 6.67 6.68 8.92
C SER A 31 7.61 6.71 7.71
N ILE A 32 8.93 6.56 7.94
CA ILE A 32 9.95 6.49 6.89
C ILE A 32 9.77 5.19 6.10
N GLU A 33 9.54 4.07 6.78
CA GLU A 33 9.28 2.78 6.13
C GLU A 33 8.02 2.81 5.24
N ILE A 34 6.96 3.52 5.66
CA ILE A 34 5.77 3.75 4.83
C ILE A 34 6.13 4.49 3.53
N GLU A 35 6.97 5.53 3.60
CA GLU A 35 7.40 6.28 2.42
C GLU A 35 8.28 5.43 1.49
N ILE A 36 9.21 4.65 2.05
CA ILE A 36 10.07 3.74 1.29
C ILE A 36 9.21 2.70 0.56
N ALA A 37 8.29 2.04 1.27
CA ALA A 37 7.41 1.04 0.67
C ALA A 37 6.55 1.63 -0.47
N CYS A 38 6.05 2.86 -0.29
CA CYS A 38 5.30 3.56 -1.32
C CYS A 38 6.15 3.86 -2.56
N LYS A 39 7.36 4.38 -2.35
CA LYS A 39 8.29 4.68 -3.44
C LYS A 39 8.69 3.42 -4.21
N ASP A 40 8.99 2.33 -3.51
CA ASP A 40 9.39 1.07 -4.13
C ASP A 40 8.24 0.48 -4.94
N LEU A 41 7.03 0.41 -4.37
CA LEU A 41 5.87 -0.16 -5.07
C LEU A 41 5.55 0.64 -6.34
N THR A 42 5.51 1.97 -6.23
CA THR A 42 5.28 2.84 -7.39
C THR A 42 6.35 2.68 -8.46
N ALA A 43 7.63 2.64 -8.08
CA ALA A 43 8.73 2.42 -9.01
C ALA A 43 8.59 1.09 -9.78
N TYR A 44 8.28 -0.01 -9.08
CA TYR A 44 8.07 -1.31 -9.73
C TYR A 44 6.88 -1.32 -10.68
N ILE A 45 5.80 -0.62 -10.33
CA ILE A 45 4.63 -0.48 -11.21
C ILE A 45 5.04 0.30 -12.48
N PHE A 46 5.72 1.44 -12.34
CA PHE A 46 6.19 2.25 -13.47
C PHE A 46 7.15 1.49 -14.38
N GLU A 47 8.13 0.78 -13.82
CA GLU A 47 9.07 -0.04 -14.59
C GLU A 47 8.34 -1.13 -15.37
N GLY A 48 7.37 -1.79 -14.75
CA GLY A 48 6.52 -2.79 -15.42
C GLY A 48 5.77 -2.20 -16.61
N ILE A 49 5.19 -1.02 -16.44
CA ILE A 49 4.49 -0.28 -17.51
C ILE A 49 5.43 0.04 -18.66
N LEU A 50 6.61 0.59 -18.38
CA LEU A 50 7.56 1.02 -19.40
C LEU A 50 8.16 -0.16 -20.17
N THR A 51 8.30 -1.31 -19.51
CA THR A 51 8.90 -2.51 -20.10
C THR A 51 7.92 -3.30 -20.96
N ASP A 52 6.71 -3.57 -20.46
CA ASP A 52 5.67 -4.30 -21.19
C ASP A 52 4.27 -3.86 -20.71
N PRO A 53 3.63 -2.87 -21.37
CA PRO A 53 2.32 -2.36 -20.97
C PRO A 53 1.21 -3.42 -20.99
N GLY A 54 1.30 -4.39 -21.90
CA GLY A 54 0.29 -5.45 -22.07
C GLY A 54 0.33 -6.43 -20.91
N LEU A 55 1.53 -6.87 -20.53
CA LEU A 55 1.74 -7.71 -19.35
C LEU A 55 1.44 -6.94 -18.05
N ALA A 56 1.85 -5.67 -17.97
CA ALA A 56 1.62 -4.80 -16.82
C ALA A 56 0.13 -4.73 -16.47
N LYS A 57 -0.76 -4.55 -17.46
CA LYS A 57 -2.21 -4.49 -17.25
C LYS A 57 -2.77 -5.74 -16.54
N LYS A 58 -2.26 -6.94 -16.84
CA LYS A 58 -2.68 -8.18 -16.17
C LYS A 58 -2.22 -8.21 -14.71
N HIS A 59 -1.03 -7.69 -14.42
CA HIS A 59 -0.49 -7.62 -13.07
C HIS A 59 -1.11 -6.51 -12.23
N HIS A 60 -1.43 -5.36 -12.83
CA HIS A 60 -2.08 -4.22 -12.16
C HIS A 60 -3.38 -4.61 -11.51
N LYS A 61 -4.25 -5.34 -12.20
CA LYS A 61 -5.52 -5.81 -11.61
C LYS A 61 -5.31 -6.59 -10.31
N ARG A 62 -4.27 -7.42 -10.25
CA ARG A 62 -3.92 -8.15 -9.02
C ARG A 62 -3.42 -7.20 -7.94
N ILE A 63 -2.45 -6.35 -8.27
CA ILE A 63 -1.87 -5.38 -7.32
C ILE A 63 -2.94 -4.45 -6.75
N LYS A 64 -3.82 -3.94 -7.59
CA LYS A 64 -4.95 -3.10 -7.25
C LYS A 64 -5.88 -3.77 -6.24
N ASN A 65 -6.15 -5.06 -6.38
CA ASN A 65 -6.93 -5.81 -5.41
C ASN A 65 -6.19 -5.97 -4.07
N GLU A 66 -4.88 -6.27 -4.09
CA GLU A 66 -4.09 -6.34 -2.85
C GLU A 66 -4.03 -4.99 -2.13
N VAL A 67 -3.80 -3.89 -2.87
CA VAL A 67 -3.82 -2.53 -2.35
C VAL A 67 -5.19 -2.20 -1.75
N ARG A 68 -6.29 -2.56 -2.41
CA ARG A 68 -7.65 -2.39 -1.87
C ARG A 68 -7.84 -3.14 -0.55
N ASN A 69 -7.41 -4.40 -0.46
CA ASN A 69 -7.51 -5.17 0.77
C ASN A 69 -6.71 -4.51 1.90
N LEU A 70 -5.49 -4.05 1.62
CA LEU A 70 -4.67 -3.32 2.59
C LEU A 70 -5.31 -1.99 3.04
N MET A 71 -6.04 -1.30 2.16
CA MET A 71 -6.79 -0.10 2.52
C MET A 71 -7.94 -0.42 3.49
N GLU A 72 -8.68 -1.50 3.23
CA GLU A 72 -9.73 -1.98 4.13
C GLU A 72 -9.16 -2.36 5.51
N GLU A 73 -8.06 -3.10 5.53
CA GLU A 73 -7.33 -3.45 6.76
C GLU A 73 -6.82 -2.21 7.52
N SER A 74 -6.31 -1.20 6.80
CA SER A 74 -5.90 0.08 7.39
C SER A 74 -7.07 0.78 8.06
N GLY A 75 -8.24 0.79 7.41
CA GLY A 75 -9.47 1.34 7.97
C GLY A 75 -9.91 0.65 9.25
N GLU A 76 -9.76 -0.68 9.33
CA GLU A 76 -10.07 -1.44 10.53
C GLU A 76 -9.07 -1.16 11.66
N VAL A 77 -7.76 -1.12 11.36
CA VAL A 77 -6.74 -0.72 12.33
C VAL A 77 -7.01 0.69 12.86
N MET A 78 -7.37 1.63 12.00
CA MET A 78 -7.76 2.99 12.41
C MET A 78 -8.96 2.95 13.35
N ARG A 79 -10.04 2.23 13.00
CA ARG A 79 -11.24 2.12 13.83
C ARG A 79 -10.91 1.60 15.22
N GLN A 80 -10.10 0.55 15.29
CA GLN A 80 -9.68 -0.04 16.56
C GLN A 80 -8.78 0.92 17.34
N MET A 81 -7.74 1.48 16.73
CA MET A 81 -6.71 2.26 17.43
C MET A 81 -7.12 3.68 17.79
N LYS A 82 -8.20 4.22 17.20
CA LYS A 82 -8.70 5.59 17.46
C LYS A 82 -8.81 5.93 18.94
N VAL A 83 -9.17 4.95 19.77
CA VAL A 83 -9.37 5.13 21.22
C VAL A 83 -8.13 4.73 22.04
N PHE A 84 -7.35 3.75 21.57
CA PHE A 84 -6.25 3.17 22.37
C PHE A 84 -4.90 3.81 22.11
N SER A 85 -4.63 4.29 20.89
CA SER A 85 -3.33 4.84 20.52
C SER A 85 -3.46 5.85 19.37
N PRO A 86 -3.45 7.15 19.69
CA PRO A 86 -3.46 8.21 18.68
C PRO A 86 -2.30 8.10 17.68
N VAL A 87 -1.14 7.63 18.13
CA VAL A 87 0.04 7.41 17.29
C VAL A 87 -0.22 6.32 16.25
N ARG A 88 -0.70 5.13 16.67
CA ARG A 88 -1.01 4.03 15.74
C ARG A 88 -2.13 4.40 14.79
N PHE A 89 -3.15 5.12 15.29
CA PHE A 89 -4.22 5.67 14.45
C PHE A 89 -3.66 6.58 13.36
N HIS A 90 -2.78 7.51 13.72
CA HIS A 90 -2.17 8.43 12.76
C HIS A 90 -1.32 7.70 11.72
N LEU A 91 -0.51 6.74 12.15
CA LEU A 91 0.33 5.95 11.25
C LEU A 91 -0.49 5.08 10.30
N ALA A 92 -1.56 4.44 10.78
CA ALA A 92 -2.47 3.69 9.93
C ALA A 92 -3.20 4.60 8.93
N LYS A 93 -3.53 5.83 9.33
CA LYS A 93 -4.08 6.85 8.42
C LYS A 93 -3.07 7.25 7.35
N THR A 94 -1.79 7.44 7.70
CA THR A 94 -0.73 7.73 6.74
C THR A 94 -0.55 6.59 5.75
N LEU A 95 -0.54 5.34 6.24
CA LEU A 95 -0.44 4.14 5.42
C LEU A 95 -1.63 4.05 4.44
N LEU A 96 -2.86 4.26 4.92
CA LEU A 96 -4.06 4.32 4.08
C LEU A 96 -3.95 5.37 2.97
N ALA A 97 -3.46 6.59 3.30
CA ALA A 97 -3.31 7.65 2.31
C ALA A 97 -2.30 7.29 1.20
N LYS A 98 -1.22 6.58 1.54
CA LYS A 98 -0.23 6.11 0.55
C LYS A 98 -0.78 4.98 -0.32
N LEU A 99 -1.51 4.03 0.28
CA LEU A 99 -2.19 2.99 -0.50
C LEU A 99 -3.23 3.59 -1.45
N GLN A 100 -3.99 4.58 -1.01
CA GLN A 100 -4.96 5.30 -1.87
C GLN A 100 -4.26 5.94 -3.07
N LEU A 101 -3.13 6.62 -2.87
CA LEU A 101 -2.35 7.21 -3.97
C LEU A 101 -1.95 6.16 -5.01
N ILE A 102 -1.50 4.99 -4.57
CA ILE A 102 -1.10 3.88 -5.45
C ILE A 102 -2.33 3.32 -6.18
N PHE A 103 -3.45 3.18 -5.48
CA PHE A 103 -4.69 2.70 -6.05
C PHE A 103 -5.22 3.65 -7.14
N ASP A 104 -5.27 4.95 -6.87
CA ASP A 104 -5.71 5.97 -7.81
C ASP A 104 -4.82 5.99 -9.05
N PHE A 105 -3.51 5.89 -8.87
CA PHE A 105 -2.57 5.77 -9.99
C PHE A 105 -2.86 4.55 -10.89
N LEU A 106 -3.17 3.40 -10.29
CA LEU A 106 -3.52 2.19 -11.04
C LEU A 106 -4.87 2.33 -11.76
N GLU A 107 -5.86 3.00 -11.16
CA GLU A 107 -7.15 3.34 -11.81
C GLU A 107 -6.95 4.26 -13.02
N ASP A 108 -6.14 5.32 -12.88
CA ASP A 108 -5.85 6.28 -13.94
C ASP A 108 -5.17 5.61 -15.13
N PHE A 109 -4.25 4.68 -14.88
CA PHE A 109 -3.59 3.92 -15.95
C PHE A 109 -4.52 2.91 -16.63
N GLU A 110 -5.44 2.30 -15.88
CA GLU A 110 -6.38 1.31 -16.42
C GLU A 110 -7.56 1.95 -17.17
N SER A 111 -7.94 3.17 -16.80
CA SER A 111 -8.96 3.96 -17.48
C SER A 111 -8.43 4.38 -18.85
N PRO A 112 -8.91 3.79 -19.96
CA PRO A 112 -8.58 4.33 -21.26
C PRO A 112 -9.15 5.75 -21.28
N GLY A 113 -8.35 6.74 -21.68
CA GLY A 113 -8.89 8.04 -22.00
C GLY A 113 -10.14 7.83 -22.87
N THR A 114 -11.29 8.24 -22.35
CA THR A 114 -12.48 8.43 -23.16
C THR A 114 -12.10 9.47 -24.21
N ASN A 115 -11.77 8.99 -25.41
CA ASN A 115 -11.78 9.79 -26.63
C ASN A 115 -13.17 10.38 -26.84
#